data_AF-A0A2T3GRH0-F1
#
_entry.id   AF-A0A2T3GRH0-F1
#
_cell.length_a   1.000
_cell.length_b   1.000
_cell.length_c   1.000
_cell.angle_alpha   90.00
_cell.angle_beta   90.00
_cell.angle_gamma   90.00
#
_symmetry.space_group_name_H-M   'P 1'
#
loop_
_entity.id
_entity.type
_entity.pdbx_description
1 polymer ?
#
loop_
_entity_poly.entity_id
_entity_poly.type
_entity_poly.pdbx_seq_one_letter_code
_entity_poly.pdbx_strand_id
1 'polypeptide(L)'
;MGVEAGNNEIGFPAAGAATGLTTADEWRSVLAAFSHIVLVANSDAVDIGSLQQQFPSSALFIFFNKVYKVLDRPFHGHSLLISRGQPRGANIVYRGEVGDVVKFFPKEYFLGIMNIRLGREEKLNPAADFQGAPTGHLDLVGFCSDFYTEGKTPTSGFAMALWLSDLKLPGAIVLAGFSAKRSEKWRVVSVHDWTFEQTFLRLFARLGKIVIHGGVSLNPYIRLAERFCEVPPAEIALAAAEVLTERLGNTDAEVDKLISLTNVIRSTDNFLRHLRPKFLKRKPKGTPGEPKEG
;
A
#
# COMPACT_ATOMS: atom_id res chain seq x y z
N MET A 1 38.39 -39.62 8.15
CA MET A 1 39.06 -38.30 8.32
C MET A 1 39.10 -37.68 6.94
N GLY A 2 38.39 -36.63 6.59
CA GLY A 2 37.50 -35.70 7.25
C GLY A 2 37.33 -34.63 6.17
N VAL A 3 36.27 -34.75 5.38
CA VAL A 3 36.01 -33.87 4.24
C VAL A 3 35.62 -32.51 4.82
N GLU A 4 36.42 -31.49 4.55
CA GLU A 4 36.10 -30.10 4.87
C GLU A 4 34.81 -29.71 4.13
N ALA A 5 33.73 -29.57 4.89
CA ALA A 5 32.52 -28.96 4.42
C ALA A 5 32.80 -27.47 4.25
N GLY A 6 33.05 -27.05 3.01
CA GLY A 6 33.00 -25.65 2.63
C GLY A 6 31.61 -25.10 2.97
N ASN A 7 31.56 -24.17 3.92
CA ASN A 7 30.41 -23.29 4.12
C ASN A 7 30.21 -22.51 2.81
N ASN A 8 29.33 -23.01 1.95
CA ASN A 8 28.66 -22.17 0.97
C ASN A 8 27.73 -21.24 1.76
N GLU A 9 28.25 -20.08 2.19
CA GLU A 9 27.40 -18.93 2.44
C GLU A 9 26.66 -18.67 1.14
N ILE A 10 25.39 -19.04 1.08
CA ILE A 10 24.49 -18.63 0.01
C ILE A 10 24.42 -17.12 0.12
N GLY A 11 25.23 -16.42 -0.67
CA GLY A 11 25.27 -14.97 -0.69
C GLY A 11 23.88 -14.45 -1.02
N PHE A 12 23.28 -13.72 -0.08
CA PHE A 12 22.04 -12.98 -0.36
C PHE A 12 22.29 -12.02 -1.52
N PRO A 13 21.28 -11.72 -2.34
CA PRO A 13 21.43 -10.81 -3.47
C PRO A 13 22.11 -9.53 -3.01
N ALA A 14 23.19 -9.18 -3.71
CA ALA A 14 24.03 -8.05 -3.33
C ALA A 14 23.21 -6.75 -3.27
N ALA A 15 23.68 -5.81 -2.44
CA ALA A 15 23.26 -4.41 -2.49
C ALA A 15 23.16 -3.93 -3.96
N GLY A 16 22.02 -3.33 -4.31
CA GLY A 16 21.78 -2.85 -5.67
C GLY A 16 21.35 -3.89 -6.71
N ALA A 17 21.01 -5.11 -6.30
CA ALA A 17 20.54 -6.18 -7.19
C ALA A 17 19.30 -5.83 -8.05
N ALA A 18 18.54 -4.78 -7.71
CA ALA A 18 17.42 -4.33 -8.53
C ALA A 18 17.84 -3.67 -9.85
N THR A 19 19.12 -3.31 -10.02
CA THR A 19 19.60 -2.54 -11.18
C THR A 19 19.31 -3.26 -12.49
N GLY A 20 18.52 -2.63 -13.36
CA GLY A 20 18.29 -3.09 -14.72
C GLY A 20 17.37 -4.31 -14.86
N LEU A 21 16.77 -4.80 -13.77
CA LEU A 21 15.79 -5.89 -13.86
C LEU A 21 14.52 -5.39 -14.56
N THR A 22 14.00 -6.15 -15.53
CA THR A 22 12.81 -5.76 -16.31
C THR A 22 11.78 -6.87 -16.48
N THR A 23 12.19 -8.13 -16.27
CA THR A 23 11.34 -9.30 -16.49
C THR A 23 10.97 -10.01 -15.18
N ALA A 24 9.86 -10.74 -15.20
CA ALA A 24 9.42 -11.51 -14.03
C ALA A 24 10.46 -12.56 -13.59
N ASP A 25 11.18 -13.19 -14.52
CA ASP A 25 12.19 -14.21 -14.22
C ASP A 25 13.47 -13.64 -13.60
N GLU A 26 13.88 -12.44 -14.04
CA GLU A 26 14.98 -11.69 -13.42
C GLU A 26 14.64 -11.33 -11.97
N TRP A 27 13.45 -10.78 -11.75
CA TRP A 27 12.96 -10.49 -10.41
C TRP A 27 12.84 -11.75 -9.56
N ARG A 28 12.29 -12.83 -10.13
CA ARG A 28 12.15 -14.12 -9.45
C ARG A 28 13.49 -14.65 -8.99
N SER A 29 14.51 -14.61 -9.84
CA SER A 29 15.87 -15.06 -9.52
C SER A 29 16.46 -14.34 -8.31
N VAL A 30 16.27 -13.02 -8.23
CA VAL A 30 16.73 -12.21 -7.08
C VAL A 30 15.90 -12.50 -5.84
N LEU A 31 14.57 -12.50 -5.96
CA LEU A 31 13.67 -12.64 -4.82
C LEU A 31 13.68 -14.05 -4.22
N ALA A 32 14.00 -15.09 -5.00
CA ALA A 32 14.02 -16.48 -4.54
C ALA A 32 15.10 -16.78 -3.50
N ALA A 33 16.09 -15.92 -3.33
CA ALA A 33 17.16 -16.09 -2.34
C ALA A 33 16.72 -15.75 -0.90
N PHE A 34 15.59 -15.07 -0.71
CA PHE A 34 15.11 -14.68 0.61
C PHE A 34 14.16 -15.71 1.20
N SER A 35 14.30 -15.98 2.50
CA SER A 35 13.43 -16.93 3.22
C SER A 35 12.01 -16.39 3.40
N HIS A 36 11.87 -15.08 3.51
CA HIS A 36 10.61 -14.37 3.69
C HIS A 36 10.63 -13.09 2.87
N ILE A 37 9.49 -12.76 2.27
CA ILE A 37 9.25 -11.47 1.62
C ILE A 37 8.12 -10.78 2.38
N VAL A 38 8.49 -9.77 3.17
CA VAL A 38 7.60 -9.05 4.07
C VAL A 38 7.17 -7.75 3.42
N LEU A 39 5.93 -7.70 2.91
CA LEU A 39 5.33 -6.46 2.44
C LEU A 39 4.85 -5.64 3.63
N VAL A 40 5.38 -4.42 3.74
CA VAL A 40 5.07 -3.48 4.81
C VAL A 40 4.10 -2.44 4.30
N ALA A 41 2.85 -2.48 4.75
CA ALA A 41 1.86 -1.46 4.42
C ALA A 41 2.25 -0.11 5.05
N ASN A 42 1.92 0.99 4.37
CA ASN A 42 2.04 2.35 4.91
C ASN A 42 0.94 2.62 5.96
N SER A 43 1.05 1.97 7.12
CA SER A 43 0.06 2.01 8.20
C SER A 43 0.75 2.31 9.52
N ASP A 44 0.16 3.23 10.30
CA ASP A 44 0.66 3.61 11.63
C ASP A 44 0.57 2.45 12.65
N ALA A 45 -0.15 1.37 12.31
CA ALA A 45 -0.28 0.18 13.14
C ALA A 45 0.92 -0.78 13.06
N VAL A 46 1.90 -0.52 12.19
CA VAL A 46 3.08 -1.38 12.03
C VAL A 46 4.21 -0.87 12.91
N ASP A 47 4.60 -1.68 13.90
CA ASP A 47 5.86 -1.51 14.62
C ASP A 47 6.98 -2.23 13.86
N ILE A 48 7.80 -1.46 13.14
CA ILE A 48 8.91 -1.99 12.33
C ILE A 48 9.99 -2.63 13.19
N GLY A 49 10.25 -2.09 14.40
CA GLY A 49 11.26 -2.64 15.29
C GLY A 49 10.89 -4.04 15.76
N SER A 50 9.64 -4.21 16.20
CA SER A 50 9.11 -5.53 16.56
C SER A 50 9.03 -6.47 15.36
N LEU A 51 8.60 -5.96 14.19
CA LEU A 51 8.52 -6.76 12.97
C LEU A 51 9.89 -7.31 12.58
N GLN A 52 10.93 -6.48 12.60
CA GLN A 52 12.29 -6.89 12.25
C GLN A 52 12.84 -7.97 13.19
N GLN A 53 12.53 -7.91 14.49
CA GLN A 53 12.97 -8.92 15.46
C GLN A 53 12.28 -10.28 15.28
N GLN A 54 11.09 -10.31 14.66
CA GLN A 54 10.32 -11.54 14.46
C GLN A 54 10.76 -12.34 13.22
N PHE A 55 11.51 -11.73 12.30
CA PHE A 55 11.95 -12.39 11.07
C PHE A 55 13.46 -12.64 11.08
N PRO A 56 13.93 -13.69 10.38
CA PRO A 56 15.35 -13.96 10.26
C PRO A 56 16.05 -12.86 9.46
N SER A 57 17.38 -12.76 9.62
CA SER A 57 18.22 -11.83 8.84
C SER A 57 18.13 -12.05 7.32
N SER A 58 17.72 -13.24 6.89
CA SER A 58 17.48 -13.62 5.50
C SER A 58 16.14 -13.15 4.92
N ALA A 59 15.36 -12.36 5.65
CA ALA A 59 14.10 -11.81 5.19
C ALA A 59 14.30 -10.50 4.40
N LEU A 60 13.55 -10.35 3.32
CA LEU A 60 13.45 -9.11 2.55
C LEU A 60 12.21 -8.31 2.97
N PHE A 61 12.41 -7.04 3.31
CA PHE A 61 11.33 -6.11 3.65
C PHE A 61 11.03 -5.20 2.45
N ILE A 62 9.78 -5.24 1.99
CA ILE A 62 9.30 -4.44 0.87
C ILE A 62 8.49 -3.27 1.40
N PHE A 63 8.97 -2.06 1.12
CA PHE A 63 8.33 -0.79 1.50
C PHE A 63 7.73 -0.11 0.27
N PHE A 64 6.86 0.89 0.49
CA PHE A 64 6.25 1.68 -0.58
C PHE A 64 6.59 3.17 -0.42
N ASN A 65 6.44 3.96 -1.49
CA ASN A 65 6.79 5.39 -1.60
C ASN A 65 6.64 6.32 -0.37
N LYS A 66 5.73 6.05 0.56
CA LYS A 66 5.54 6.87 1.77
C LYS A 66 6.20 6.23 3.00
N VAL A 67 7.45 5.80 2.84
CA VAL A 67 8.18 5.03 3.87
C VAL A 67 8.32 5.77 5.20
N TYR A 68 8.40 7.11 5.17
CA TYR A 68 8.44 7.97 6.36
C TYR A 68 7.19 7.87 7.26
N LYS A 69 6.13 7.18 6.81
CA LYS A 69 4.97 6.87 7.66
C LYS A 69 5.21 5.70 8.62
N VAL A 70 6.18 4.85 8.29
CA VAL A 70 6.49 3.62 9.05
C VAL A 70 7.93 3.60 9.55
N LEU A 71 8.83 4.36 8.91
CA LEU A 71 10.22 4.54 9.35
C LEU A 71 10.44 5.95 9.87
N ASP A 72 10.95 6.04 11.09
CA ASP A 72 11.46 7.25 11.73
C ASP A 72 13.00 7.31 11.75
N ARG A 73 13.66 6.19 11.41
CA ARG A 73 15.12 6.00 11.37
C ARG A 73 15.52 5.04 10.24
N PRO A 74 16.80 4.98 9.86
CA PRO A 74 17.28 4.02 8.87
C PRO A 74 16.95 2.57 9.22
N PHE A 75 16.54 1.78 8.23
CA PHE A 75 16.18 0.38 8.38
C PHE A 75 17.36 -0.53 8.04
N HIS A 76 17.92 -1.19 9.05
CA HIS A 76 19.12 -2.05 8.92
C HIS A 76 18.74 -3.50 8.61
N GLY A 77 18.13 -3.75 7.45
CA GLY A 77 17.78 -5.08 6.96
C GLY A 77 17.57 -5.08 5.46
N HIS A 78 17.59 -6.26 4.83
CA HIS A 78 17.40 -6.36 3.38
C HIS A 78 16.10 -5.68 2.98
N SER A 79 16.19 -4.73 2.07
CA SER A 79 15.06 -3.87 1.74
C SER A 79 14.93 -3.58 0.25
N LEU A 80 13.68 -3.47 -0.18
CA LEU A 80 13.29 -3.07 -1.54
C LEU A 80 12.21 -2.01 -1.44
N LEU A 81 12.31 -0.96 -2.26
CA LEU A 81 11.31 0.09 -2.33
C LEU A 81 10.45 -0.07 -3.58
N ILE A 82 9.15 -0.22 -3.42
CA ILE A 82 8.18 -0.17 -4.51
C ILE A 82 7.79 1.28 -4.77
N SER A 83 8.06 1.71 -6.00
CA SER A 83 7.61 3.01 -6.50
C SER A 83 6.65 2.83 -7.67
N ARG A 84 5.36 3.10 -7.44
CA ARG A 84 4.35 3.04 -8.50
C ARG A 84 4.41 4.32 -9.35
N GLY A 85 4.43 4.13 -10.66
CA GLY A 85 4.18 5.18 -11.65
C GLY A 85 2.81 5.83 -11.47
N GLN A 86 2.71 7.07 -11.93
CA GLN A 86 1.47 7.81 -12.13
C GLN A 86 1.56 8.45 -13.53
N PRO A 87 0.52 9.15 -14.03
CA PRO A 87 0.63 9.83 -15.33
C PRO A 87 1.82 10.79 -15.44
N ARG A 88 2.24 11.41 -14.33
CA ARG A 88 3.43 12.28 -14.26
C ARG A 88 4.73 11.55 -13.88
N GLY A 89 4.70 10.24 -13.78
CA GLY A 89 5.76 9.41 -13.20
C GLY A 89 5.56 9.13 -11.71
N ALA A 90 6.49 8.39 -11.14
CA ALA A 90 6.57 8.03 -9.73
C ALA A 90 6.51 9.27 -8.81
N ASN A 91 5.73 9.15 -7.73
CA ASN A 91 5.51 10.25 -6.77
C ASN A 91 6.81 10.83 -6.21
N ILE A 92 7.75 9.96 -5.85
CA ILE A 92 9.04 10.38 -5.27
C ILE A 92 9.94 11.10 -6.27
N VAL A 93 9.79 10.83 -7.58
CA VAL A 93 10.56 11.47 -8.63
C VAL A 93 10.05 12.88 -8.89
N TYR A 94 8.77 13.03 -9.25
CA TYR A 94 8.26 14.36 -9.64
C TYR A 94 8.14 15.33 -8.48
N ARG A 95 8.15 14.84 -7.23
CA ARG A 95 8.21 15.68 -6.02
C ARG A 95 9.63 15.98 -5.56
N GLY A 96 10.65 15.41 -6.22
CA GLY A 96 12.05 15.58 -5.82
C GLY A 96 12.42 14.91 -4.49
N GLU A 97 11.65 13.91 -4.06
CA GLU A 97 11.78 13.25 -2.74
C GLU A 97 12.63 11.97 -2.79
N VAL A 98 13.28 11.65 -3.91
CA VAL A 98 14.06 10.39 -4.05
C VAL A 98 15.10 10.27 -2.94
N GLY A 99 15.96 11.27 -2.74
CA GLY A 99 16.96 11.26 -1.67
C GLY A 99 16.35 11.18 -0.27
N ASP A 100 15.21 11.85 -0.04
CA ASP A 100 14.50 11.83 1.24
C ASP A 100 13.90 10.47 1.59
N VAL A 101 13.55 9.68 0.59
CA VAL A 101 13.02 8.33 0.78
C VAL A 101 14.16 7.32 0.84
N VAL A 102 15.17 7.44 -0.04
CA VAL A 102 16.28 6.48 -0.12
C VAL A 102 17.19 6.55 1.12
N LYS A 103 17.30 7.70 1.80
CA LYS A 103 18.11 7.84 3.03
C LYS A 103 17.71 6.89 4.17
N PHE A 104 16.49 6.35 4.14
CA PHE A 104 16.03 5.36 5.12
C PHE A 104 16.61 3.95 4.88
N PHE A 105 17.26 3.71 3.75
CA PHE A 105 17.79 2.42 3.36
C PHE A 105 19.31 2.47 3.23
N PRO A 106 20.07 1.96 4.23
CA PRO A 106 21.51 1.82 4.14
C PRO A 106 21.90 1.00 2.91
N LYS A 107 22.95 1.44 2.20
CA LYS A 107 23.34 0.89 0.90
C LYS A 107 23.68 -0.59 0.99
N GLU A 108 24.21 -1.04 2.11
CA GLU A 108 24.67 -2.40 2.35
C GLU A 108 23.52 -3.43 2.25
N TYR A 109 22.30 -3.00 2.54
CA TYR A 109 21.12 -3.87 2.60
C TYR A 109 20.06 -3.53 1.55
N PHE A 110 20.19 -2.39 0.88
CA PHE A 110 19.19 -1.91 -0.06
C PHE A 110 19.36 -2.56 -1.43
N LEU A 111 18.39 -3.37 -1.84
CA LEU A 111 18.35 -3.96 -3.17
C LEU A 111 18.11 -2.90 -4.24
N GLY A 112 17.31 -1.89 -3.91
CA GLY A 112 16.98 -0.79 -4.82
C GLY A 112 15.49 -0.48 -4.89
N ILE A 113 15.12 0.17 -5.98
CA ILE A 113 13.77 0.61 -6.30
C ILE A 113 13.21 -0.31 -7.38
N MET A 114 12.06 -0.91 -7.12
CA MET A 114 11.23 -1.52 -8.15
C MET A 114 10.20 -0.49 -8.59
N ASN A 115 10.40 0.09 -9.77
CA ASN A 115 9.44 0.99 -10.36
C ASN A 115 8.37 0.20 -11.11
N ILE A 116 7.12 0.26 -10.63
CA ILE A 116 6.01 -0.51 -11.18
C ILE A 116 5.01 0.36 -11.91
N ARG A 117 4.27 -0.21 -12.86
CA ARG A 117 3.01 0.36 -13.38
C ARG A 117 1.91 -0.69 -13.41
N LEU A 118 0.67 -0.27 -13.13
CA LEU A 118 -0.53 -1.11 -13.18
C LEU A 118 -1.49 -0.64 -14.29
N GLY A 119 -1.43 0.64 -14.67
CA GLY A 119 -2.28 1.26 -15.70
C GLY A 119 -1.48 1.69 -16.93
N ARG A 120 -2.12 1.74 -18.10
CA ARG A 120 -1.48 2.16 -19.37
C ARG A 120 -1.09 3.63 -19.34
N GLU A 121 -1.84 4.43 -18.61
CA GLU A 121 -1.60 5.85 -18.34
C GLU A 121 -0.45 6.09 -17.37
N GLU A 122 0.01 5.07 -16.65
CA GLU A 122 1.10 5.21 -15.68
C GLU A 122 2.46 5.11 -16.36
N LYS A 123 3.32 6.08 -16.03
CA LYS A 123 4.67 6.17 -16.58
C LYS A 123 5.66 5.45 -15.67
N LEU A 124 6.43 4.53 -16.26
CA LEU A 124 7.69 4.06 -15.70
C LEU A 124 8.76 5.12 -15.94
N ASN A 125 9.41 5.58 -14.88
CA ASN A 125 10.51 6.52 -14.95
C ASN A 125 11.79 5.80 -15.35
N PRO A 126 12.63 6.37 -16.24
CA PRO A 126 13.98 5.88 -16.45
C PRO A 126 14.77 5.78 -15.14
N ALA A 127 15.71 4.84 -15.04
CA ALA A 127 16.54 4.67 -13.83
C ALA A 127 17.30 5.96 -13.43
N ALA A 128 17.68 6.78 -14.42
CA ALA A 128 18.36 8.06 -14.19
C ALA A 128 17.54 9.06 -13.36
N ASP A 129 16.20 8.99 -13.44
CA ASP A 129 15.30 9.85 -12.67
C ASP A 129 15.36 9.56 -11.15
N PHE A 130 15.88 8.40 -10.76
CA PHE A 130 16.03 7.98 -9.36
C PHE A 130 17.39 8.33 -8.76
N GLN A 131 18.07 9.36 -9.30
CA GLN A 131 19.25 9.98 -8.69
C GLN A 131 20.38 8.98 -8.37
N GLY A 132 20.57 7.97 -9.23
CA GLY A 132 21.60 6.94 -9.06
C GLY A 132 21.25 5.81 -8.09
N ALA A 133 20.03 5.77 -7.55
CA ALA A 133 19.56 4.62 -6.79
C ALA A 133 19.43 3.39 -7.72
N PRO A 134 19.87 2.19 -7.28
CA PRO A 134 19.65 0.94 -8.01
C PRO A 134 18.17 0.80 -8.35
N THR A 135 17.84 0.64 -9.64
CA THR A 135 16.45 0.67 -10.09
C THR A 135 16.20 -0.40 -11.14
N GLY A 136 15.11 -1.13 -10.94
CA GLY A 136 14.52 -2.04 -11.92
C GLY A 136 13.06 -1.68 -12.17
N HIS A 137 12.48 -2.29 -13.19
CA HIS A 137 11.15 -2.00 -13.68
C HIS A 137 10.28 -3.24 -13.71
N LEU A 138 8.99 -3.06 -13.47
CA LEU A 138 8.01 -4.13 -13.59
C LEU A 138 6.71 -3.57 -14.17
N ASP A 139 6.35 -4.08 -15.34
CA ASP A 139 5.11 -3.75 -16.02
C ASP A 139 4.03 -4.77 -15.65
N LEU A 140 3.01 -4.32 -14.93
CA LEU A 140 1.86 -5.14 -14.53
C LEU A 140 0.56 -4.65 -15.18
N VAL A 141 0.65 -3.93 -16.30
CA VAL A 141 -0.53 -3.52 -17.06
C VAL A 141 -1.36 -4.74 -17.44
N GLY A 142 -2.64 -4.74 -17.06
CA GLY A 142 -3.56 -5.85 -17.32
C GLY A 142 -3.43 -7.02 -16.35
N PHE A 143 -2.47 -7.03 -15.41
CA PHE A 143 -2.28 -8.14 -14.48
C PHE A 143 -3.52 -8.47 -13.64
N CYS A 144 -4.35 -7.46 -13.34
CA CYS A 144 -5.60 -7.65 -12.58
C CYS A 144 -6.87 -7.45 -13.43
N SER A 145 -6.78 -7.32 -14.77
CA SER A 145 -7.93 -6.89 -15.60
C SER A 145 -9.10 -7.86 -15.55
N ASP A 146 -8.83 -9.14 -15.41
CA ASP A 146 -9.83 -10.19 -15.63
C ASP A 146 -10.76 -10.40 -14.41
N PHE A 147 -10.40 -9.83 -13.26
CA PHE A 147 -11.12 -10.05 -12.01
C PHE A 147 -11.30 -8.79 -11.15
N TYR A 148 -10.54 -7.72 -11.38
CA TYR A 148 -10.64 -6.52 -10.57
C TYR A 148 -11.90 -5.71 -10.92
N THR A 149 -12.41 -4.98 -9.93
CA THR A 149 -13.69 -4.27 -10.05
C THR A 149 -13.65 -3.16 -11.10
N GLU A 150 -14.67 -3.11 -11.95
CA GLU A 150 -14.79 -2.13 -13.03
C GLU A 150 -14.71 -0.68 -12.52
N GLY A 151 -14.00 0.18 -13.24
CA GLY A 151 -13.84 1.61 -12.89
C GLY A 151 -12.99 1.89 -11.64
N LYS A 152 -12.38 0.86 -11.04
CA LYS A 152 -11.45 0.99 -9.92
C LYS A 152 -10.04 0.57 -10.35
N THR A 153 -9.06 0.97 -9.56
CA THR A 153 -7.66 0.60 -9.81
C THR A 153 -7.11 -0.12 -8.59
N PRO A 154 -6.35 -1.24 -8.74
CA PRO A 154 -5.74 -1.93 -7.62
C PRO A 154 -4.74 -1.04 -6.85
N THR A 155 -4.62 -1.25 -5.54
CA THR A 155 -3.51 -0.70 -4.76
C THR A 155 -2.21 -1.42 -5.13
N SER A 156 -1.07 -0.74 -5.00
CA SER A 156 0.24 -1.36 -5.21
C SER A 156 0.48 -2.52 -4.26
N GLY A 157 0.06 -2.40 -3.00
CA GLY A 157 0.21 -3.49 -2.03
C GLY A 157 -0.55 -4.74 -2.43
N PHE A 158 -1.80 -4.60 -2.88
CA PHE A 158 -2.60 -5.71 -3.38
C PHE A 158 -1.97 -6.34 -4.63
N ALA A 159 -1.65 -5.55 -5.65
CA ALA A 159 -1.06 -6.06 -6.89
C ALA A 159 0.27 -6.79 -6.63
N MET A 160 1.13 -6.25 -5.76
CA MET A 160 2.40 -6.89 -5.41
C MET A 160 2.20 -8.20 -4.64
N ALA A 161 1.23 -8.28 -3.72
CA ALA A 161 0.94 -9.52 -3.01
C ALA A 161 0.51 -10.65 -3.98
N LEU A 162 -0.29 -10.31 -4.99
CA LEU A 162 -0.71 -11.24 -6.04
C LEU A 162 0.46 -11.65 -6.92
N TRP A 163 1.19 -10.68 -7.47
CA TRP A 163 2.32 -10.96 -8.36
C TRP A 163 3.39 -11.80 -7.67
N LEU A 164 3.76 -11.49 -6.42
CA LEU A 164 4.71 -12.29 -5.65
C LEU A 164 4.20 -13.72 -5.43
N SER A 165 2.91 -13.91 -5.16
CA SER A 165 2.32 -15.25 -5.01
C SER A 165 2.40 -16.07 -6.30
N ASP A 166 2.29 -15.42 -7.46
CA ASP A 166 2.33 -16.10 -8.75
C ASP A 166 3.76 -16.50 -9.17
N LEU A 167 4.79 -15.83 -8.63
CA LEU A 167 6.19 -16.18 -8.87
C LEU A 167 6.59 -17.55 -8.29
N LYS A 168 5.78 -18.13 -7.40
CA LYS A 168 6.07 -19.43 -6.73
C LYS A 168 7.48 -19.45 -6.15
N LEU A 169 7.76 -18.46 -5.32
CA LEU A 169 9.03 -18.33 -4.62
C LEU A 169 9.13 -19.39 -3.51
N PRO A 170 10.33 -19.87 -3.16
CA PRO A 170 10.51 -20.83 -2.08
C PRO A 170 10.23 -20.21 -0.69
N GLY A 171 10.45 -18.89 -0.56
CA GLY A 171 10.21 -18.16 0.68
C GLY A 171 8.73 -17.77 0.89
N ALA A 172 8.36 -17.53 2.14
CA ALA A 172 7.01 -17.14 2.51
C ALA A 172 6.73 -15.66 2.18
N ILE A 173 5.54 -15.37 1.66
CA ILE A 173 5.09 -14.00 1.40
C ILE A 173 4.25 -13.54 2.57
N VAL A 174 4.68 -12.48 3.25
CA VAL A 174 4.06 -11.98 4.48
C VAL A 174 3.51 -10.57 4.28
N LEU A 175 2.27 -10.33 4.68
CA LEU A 175 1.64 -9.02 4.67
C LEU A 175 1.59 -8.43 6.09
N ALA A 176 2.34 -7.35 6.33
CA ALA A 176 2.35 -6.62 7.58
C ALA A 176 1.59 -5.29 7.47
N GLY A 177 0.58 -5.09 8.32
CA GLY A 177 -0.21 -3.85 8.37
C GLY A 177 -1.34 -3.72 7.35
N PHE A 178 -1.66 -4.78 6.60
CA PHE A 178 -2.69 -4.82 5.54
C PHE A 178 -4.13 -4.94 6.08
N SER A 179 -4.50 -4.20 7.12
CA SER A 179 -5.79 -4.37 7.82
C SER A 179 -6.97 -3.58 7.22
N ALA A 180 -6.73 -2.70 6.24
CA ALA A 180 -7.67 -1.72 5.68
C ALA A 180 -8.40 -0.82 6.71
N LYS A 181 -7.97 -0.80 7.97
CA LYS A 181 -8.51 0.10 8.98
C LYS A 181 -8.10 1.53 8.66
N ARG A 182 -9.07 2.45 8.70
CA ARG A 182 -8.80 3.90 8.63
C ARG A 182 -7.92 4.28 9.83
N SER A 183 -6.76 4.88 9.60
CA SER A 183 -6.08 5.62 10.65
C SER A 183 -6.60 7.05 10.68
N GLU A 184 -6.66 7.67 11.86
CA GLU A 184 -7.09 9.06 12.01
C GLU A 184 -6.24 10.04 11.19
N LYS A 185 -5.00 9.65 10.88
CA LYS A 185 -4.02 10.47 10.16
C LYS A 185 -4.12 10.37 8.64
N TRP A 186 -4.71 9.30 8.07
CA TRP A 186 -4.61 9.04 6.63
C TRP A 186 -5.93 8.64 5.98
N ARG A 187 -6.36 9.45 5.00
CA ARG A 187 -7.56 9.19 4.18
C ARG A 187 -7.40 7.94 3.31
N VAL A 188 -8.40 7.06 3.36
CA VAL A 188 -8.62 5.99 2.39
C VAL A 188 -9.21 6.60 1.12
N VAL A 189 -8.55 6.37 -0.02
CA VAL A 189 -8.98 6.95 -1.31
C VAL A 189 -9.98 6.01 -1.98
N SER A 190 -11.12 6.54 -2.45
CA SER A 190 -12.24 5.78 -3.03
C SER A 190 -11.97 5.22 -4.44
N VAL A 191 -10.79 5.47 -5.01
CA VAL A 191 -10.37 4.97 -6.34
C VAL A 191 -10.06 3.46 -6.34
N HIS A 192 -9.81 2.89 -5.15
CA HIS A 192 -9.56 1.47 -4.96
C HIS A 192 -10.79 0.77 -4.37
N ASP A 193 -11.00 -0.50 -4.67
CA ASP A 193 -11.97 -1.34 -3.96
C ASP A 193 -11.29 -2.07 -2.79
N TRP A 194 -11.21 -1.39 -1.66
CA TRP A 194 -10.58 -1.93 -0.46
C TRP A 194 -11.29 -3.17 0.09
N THR A 195 -12.61 -3.27 -0.08
CA THR A 195 -13.39 -4.43 0.40
C THR A 195 -13.07 -5.66 -0.43
N PHE A 196 -13.04 -5.50 -1.75
CA PHE A 196 -12.63 -6.56 -2.67
C PHE A 196 -11.19 -7.01 -2.38
N GLU A 197 -10.24 -6.08 -2.30
CA GLU A 197 -8.84 -6.40 -2.03
C GLU A 197 -8.68 -7.17 -0.71
N GLN A 198 -9.33 -6.73 0.37
CA GLN A 198 -9.25 -7.40 1.65
C GLN A 198 -9.88 -8.79 1.65
N THR A 199 -11.01 -8.95 0.94
CA THR A 199 -11.65 -10.26 0.77
C THR A 199 -10.71 -11.21 0.05
N PHE A 200 -10.11 -10.75 -1.04
CA PHE A 200 -9.18 -11.52 -1.85
C PHE A 200 -7.92 -11.92 -1.06
N LEU A 201 -7.29 -10.99 -0.35
CA LEU A 201 -6.11 -11.29 0.49
C LEU A 201 -6.43 -12.31 1.59
N ARG A 202 -7.62 -12.24 2.21
CA ARG A 202 -8.05 -13.24 3.20
C ARG A 202 -8.24 -14.62 2.57
N LEU A 203 -8.74 -14.71 1.34
CA LEU A 203 -8.85 -15.97 0.61
C LEU A 203 -7.45 -16.55 0.29
N PHE A 204 -6.52 -15.71 -0.17
CA PHE A 204 -5.13 -16.13 -0.37
C PHE A 204 -4.44 -16.62 0.90
N ALA A 205 -4.68 -15.94 2.02
CA ALA A 205 -4.15 -16.39 3.29
C ALA A 205 -4.71 -17.77 3.71
N ARG A 206 -6.02 -18.00 3.49
CA ARG A 206 -6.64 -19.32 3.76
C ARG A 206 -6.14 -20.42 2.83
N LEU A 207 -5.78 -20.08 1.60
CA LEU A 207 -5.17 -21.01 0.63
C LEU A 207 -3.67 -21.24 0.89
N GLY A 208 -3.09 -20.63 1.93
CA GLY A 208 -1.66 -20.74 2.24
C GLY A 208 -0.74 -20.06 1.24
N LYS A 209 -1.28 -19.21 0.34
CA LYS A 209 -0.51 -18.50 -0.68
C LYS A 209 0.27 -17.31 -0.11
N ILE A 210 -0.26 -16.72 0.96
CA ILE A 210 0.37 -15.63 1.71
C ILE A 210 0.13 -15.83 3.21
N VAL A 211 0.90 -15.14 4.04
CA VAL A 211 0.71 -15.07 5.48
C VAL A 211 0.34 -13.64 5.85
N ILE A 212 -0.74 -13.44 6.62
CA ILE A 212 -1.06 -12.13 7.19
C ILE A 212 -0.40 -12.05 8.57
N HIS A 213 0.53 -11.10 8.75
CA HIS A 213 1.17 -10.85 10.04
C HIS A 213 0.13 -10.36 11.06
N GLY A 214 0.20 -10.89 12.29
CA GLY A 214 -0.88 -10.77 13.28
C GLY A 214 -2.05 -11.75 13.07
N GLY A 215 -2.00 -12.56 12.01
CA GLY A 215 -2.99 -13.60 11.71
C GLY A 215 -4.25 -13.09 11.01
N VAL A 216 -5.02 -14.05 10.49
CA VAL A 216 -6.40 -13.79 10.04
C VAL A 216 -7.32 -14.00 11.22
N SER A 217 -8.14 -13.00 11.55
CA SER A 217 -9.17 -13.12 12.58
C SER A 217 -10.01 -14.39 12.33
N LEU A 218 -10.18 -15.21 13.38
CA LEU A 218 -11.10 -16.35 13.35
C LEU A 218 -12.43 -15.92 12.75
N ASN A 219 -12.88 -16.65 11.73
CA ASN A 219 -14.19 -16.39 11.14
C ASN A 219 -15.25 -17.00 12.09
N PRO A 220 -16.02 -16.19 12.82
CA PRO A 220 -16.99 -16.72 13.78
C PRO A 220 -18.06 -17.59 13.11
N TYR A 221 -18.32 -17.38 11.82
CA TYR A 221 -19.26 -18.17 11.04
C TYR A 221 -18.79 -19.61 10.80
N ILE A 222 -17.51 -19.95 11.02
CA ILE A 222 -17.04 -21.34 11.00
C ILE A 222 -17.71 -22.13 12.13
N ARG A 223 -17.71 -21.59 13.36
CA ARG A 223 -18.39 -22.22 14.49
C ARG A 223 -19.90 -22.28 14.29
N LEU A 224 -20.45 -21.31 13.56
CA LEU A 224 -21.88 -21.31 13.20
C LEU A 224 -22.19 -22.46 12.24
N ALA A 225 -21.34 -22.71 11.23
CA ALA A 225 -21.47 -23.85 10.33
C ALA A 225 -21.27 -25.21 11.03
N GLU A 226 -20.38 -25.28 12.01
CA GLU A 226 -20.23 -26.47 12.87
C GLU A 226 -21.49 -26.73 13.72
N ARG A 227 -22.18 -25.66 14.15
CA ARG A 227 -23.38 -25.74 14.98
C ARG A 227 -24.63 -26.09 14.19
N PHE A 228 -24.78 -25.56 12.98
CA PHE A 228 -25.90 -25.78 12.08
C PHE A 228 -25.44 -26.60 10.88
N CYS A 229 -25.02 -27.84 11.13
CA CYS A 229 -24.44 -28.71 10.12
C CYS A 229 -25.44 -29.15 9.03
N GLU A 230 -26.74 -28.99 9.30
CA GLU A 230 -27.84 -29.18 8.36
C GLU A 230 -28.01 -28.03 7.37
N VAL A 231 -27.44 -26.84 7.64
CA VAL A 231 -27.52 -25.67 6.77
C VAL A 231 -26.23 -25.55 5.95
N PRO A 232 -26.31 -25.47 4.61
CA PRO A 232 -25.14 -25.26 3.77
C PRO A 232 -24.35 -24.00 4.18
N PRO A 233 -23.00 -24.02 4.22
CA PRO A 233 -22.21 -22.84 4.57
C PRO A 233 -22.47 -21.61 3.69
N ALA A 234 -22.90 -21.83 2.44
CA ALA A 234 -23.29 -20.77 1.53
C ALA A 234 -24.58 -20.04 2.00
N GLU A 235 -25.56 -20.77 2.51
CA GLU A 235 -26.79 -20.18 3.07
C GLU A 235 -26.49 -19.40 4.36
N ILE A 236 -25.61 -19.91 5.21
CA ILE A 236 -25.12 -19.18 6.38
C ILE A 236 -24.44 -17.86 5.98
N ALA A 237 -23.63 -17.88 4.91
CA ALA A 237 -22.98 -16.69 4.39
C ALA A 237 -23.99 -15.68 3.80
N LEU A 238 -25.03 -16.14 3.12
CA LEU A 238 -26.12 -15.29 2.61
C LEU A 238 -26.91 -14.64 3.75
N ALA A 239 -27.32 -15.42 4.76
CA ALA A 239 -27.99 -14.88 5.94
C ALA A 239 -27.11 -13.85 6.67
N ALA A 240 -25.80 -14.09 6.77
CA ALA A 240 -24.87 -13.12 7.33
C ALA A 240 -24.79 -11.83 6.47
N ALA A 241 -24.79 -11.96 5.15
CA ALA A 241 -24.78 -10.83 4.23
C ALA A 241 -26.08 -10.00 4.31
N GLU A 242 -27.23 -10.64 4.46
CA GLU A 242 -28.52 -9.97 4.69
C GLU A 242 -28.50 -9.13 5.96
N VAL A 243 -28.09 -9.73 7.09
CA VAL A 243 -27.97 -9.02 8.38
C VAL A 243 -26.96 -7.87 8.30
N LEU A 244 -25.82 -8.06 7.63
CA LEU A 244 -24.84 -6.99 7.44
C LEU A 244 -25.41 -5.85 6.59
N THR A 245 -26.17 -6.16 5.54
CA THR A 245 -26.81 -5.17 4.67
C THR A 245 -27.83 -4.35 5.45
N GLU A 246 -28.68 -4.99 6.26
CA GLU A 246 -29.64 -4.31 7.12
C GLU A 246 -28.94 -3.37 8.12
N ARG A 247 -27.87 -3.86 8.78
CA ARG A 247 -27.09 -3.04 9.71
C ARG A 247 -26.40 -1.85 9.05
N LEU A 248 -25.90 -2.03 7.83
CA LEU A 248 -25.32 -0.94 7.04
C LEU A 248 -26.39 0.09 6.68
N GLY A 249 -27.57 -0.35 6.20
CA GLY A 249 -28.69 0.55 5.92
C GLY A 249 -29.13 1.36 7.16
N ASN A 250 -29.17 0.73 8.33
CA ASN A 250 -29.43 1.42 9.60
C ASN A 250 -28.33 2.43 9.96
N THR A 251 -27.07 2.12 9.63
CA THR A 251 -25.94 3.03 9.86
C THR A 251 -26.01 4.22 8.90
N ASP A 252 -26.33 4.00 7.63
CA ASP A 252 -26.49 5.05 6.62
C ASP A 252 -27.60 6.03 7.02
N ALA A 253 -28.71 5.53 7.55
CA ALA A 253 -29.79 6.38 8.07
C ALA A 253 -29.34 7.30 9.24
N GLU A 254 -28.46 6.81 10.12
CA GLU A 254 -27.88 7.64 11.19
C GLU A 254 -26.84 8.63 10.66
N VAL A 255 -26.05 8.24 9.66
CA VAL A 255 -25.13 9.15 8.95
C VAL A 255 -25.91 10.26 8.25
N ASP A 256 -27.04 9.96 7.61
CA ASP A 256 -27.90 10.96 6.97
C ASP A 256 -28.49 11.94 7.98
N LYS A 257 -28.88 11.48 9.19
CA LYS A 257 -29.28 12.36 10.29
C LYS A 257 -28.13 13.29 10.70
N LEU A 258 -26.92 12.77 10.84
CA LEU A 258 -25.72 13.57 11.17
C LEU A 258 -25.39 14.60 10.08
N ILE A 259 -25.50 14.23 8.81
CA ILE A 259 -25.31 15.13 7.66
C ILE A 259 -26.40 16.22 7.67
N SER A 260 -27.65 15.85 7.93
CA SER A 260 -28.76 16.81 8.05
C SER A 260 -28.52 17.83 9.17
N LEU A 261 -28.12 17.36 10.37
CA LEU A 261 -27.79 18.22 11.51
C LEU A 261 -26.61 19.16 11.20
N THR A 262 -25.57 18.67 10.53
CA THR A 262 -24.43 19.51 10.14
C THR A 262 -24.74 20.48 9.01
N ASN A 263 -25.69 20.16 8.12
CA ASN A 263 -26.20 21.09 7.11
C ASN A 263 -27.01 22.22 7.74
N VAL A 264 -27.79 21.96 8.79
CA VAL A 264 -28.48 23.01 9.55
C VAL A 264 -27.46 23.95 10.20
N ILE A 265 -26.41 23.40 10.84
CA ILE A 265 -25.33 24.20 11.43
C ILE A 265 -24.62 25.05 10.36
N ARG A 266 -24.31 24.46 9.19
CA ARG A 266 -23.70 25.19 8.06
C ARG A 266 -24.63 26.25 7.47
N SER A 267 -25.94 26.01 7.41
CA SER A 267 -26.90 26.99 6.89
C SER A 267 -27.00 28.18 7.84
N THR A 268 -27.03 27.94 9.16
CA THR A 268 -26.98 29.01 10.17
C THR A 268 -25.67 29.78 10.14
N ASP A 269 -24.52 29.11 9.97
CA ASP A 269 -23.21 29.77 9.90
C ASP A 269 -23.08 30.59 8.60
N ASN A 270 -23.58 30.07 7.47
CA ASN A 270 -23.61 30.81 6.21
C ASN A 270 -24.57 32.01 6.25
N PHE A 271 -25.72 31.88 6.91
CA PHE A 271 -26.67 32.98 7.11
C PHE A 271 -26.07 34.07 8.00
N LEU A 272 -25.42 33.70 9.12
CA LEU A 272 -24.70 34.64 9.99
C LEU A 272 -23.52 35.32 9.29
N ARG A 273 -22.81 34.62 8.40
CA ARG A 273 -21.77 35.23 7.55
C ARG A 273 -22.34 36.20 6.51
N HIS A 274 -23.51 35.93 5.97
CA HIS A 274 -24.20 36.85 5.05
C HIS A 274 -24.78 38.07 5.76
N LEU A 275 -25.07 37.96 7.06
CA LEU A 275 -25.49 39.08 7.90
C LEU A 275 -24.32 39.93 8.43
N ARG A 276 -23.05 39.54 8.22
CA ARG A 276 -21.91 40.41 8.54
C ARG A 276 -21.90 41.64 7.61
N PRO A 277 -22.01 42.87 8.13
CA PRO A 277 -22.08 44.07 7.30
C PRO A 277 -20.80 44.30 6.50
N LYS A 278 -20.94 44.72 5.23
CA LYS A 278 -19.86 45.02 4.27
C LYS A 278 -18.97 46.24 4.64
N PHE A 279 -18.96 46.70 5.89
CA PHE A 279 -18.15 47.86 6.29
C PHE A 279 -16.68 47.52 6.66
N LEU A 280 -16.32 46.23 6.69
CA LEU A 280 -14.96 45.78 7.05
C LEU A 280 -14.03 45.48 5.85
N LYS A 281 -14.44 45.76 4.61
CA LYS A 281 -13.50 45.73 3.48
C LYS A 281 -12.80 47.09 3.35
N ARG A 282 -11.72 47.27 4.13
CA ARG A 282 -10.73 48.34 3.89
C ARG A 282 -10.12 48.14 2.49
N LYS A 283 -10.30 49.13 1.61
CA LYS A 283 -9.59 49.23 0.32
C LYS A 283 -8.08 49.30 0.56
N PRO A 284 -7.25 48.61 -0.25
CA PRO A 284 -5.81 48.88 -0.27
C PRO A 284 -5.58 50.32 -0.75
N LYS A 285 -4.79 51.10 -0.01
CA LYS A 285 -4.25 52.39 -0.48
C LYS A 285 -3.31 52.10 -1.66
N GLY A 286 -3.48 52.85 -2.74
CA GLY A 286 -2.71 52.72 -3.97
C GLY A 286 -1.25 53.14 -3.81
N THR A 287 -0.43 52.63 -4.71
CA THR A 287 0.93 53.09 -4.98
C THR A 287 0.90 53.82 -6.34
N PRO A 288 1.29 55.10 -6.41
CA PRO A 288 1.38 55.83 -7.68
C PRO A 288 2.79 55.69 -8.29
N GLY A 289 2.83 55.52 -9.60
CA GLY A 289 3.97 55.94 -10.42
C GLY A 289 4.74 54.81 -11.09
N GLU A 290 4.43 54.53 -12.34
CA GLU A 290 5.45 54.38 -13.38
C GLU A 290 4.87 54.89 -14.73
N PRO A 291 5.64 55.65 -15.53
CA PRO A 291 5.15 56.29 -16.75
C PRO A 291 5.12 55.32 -17.93
N LYS A 292 4.25 55.64 -18.90
CA LYS A 292 4.14 54.96 -20.19
C LYS A 292 5.28 55.33 -21.14
N GLU A 293 5.70 54.30 -21.88
CA GLU A 293 6.08 54.25 -23.30
C GLU A 293 7.29 55.05 -23.82
N GLY A 294 8.15 54.29 -24.50
CA GLY A 294 9.34 54.68 -25.25
C GLY A 294 10.16 53.44 -25.57
#